data_AF-A0AAD6E1D9-F1
#
_entry.id   AF-A0AAD6E1D9-F1
#
_cell.length_a   1.000
_cell.length_b   1.000
_cell.length_c   1.000
_cell.angle_alpha   90.00
_cell.angle_beta   90.00
_cell.angle_gamma   90.00
#
_symmetry.space_group_name_H-M   'P 1'
#
loop_
_entity.id
_entity.type
_entity.pdbx_description
1 polymer ?
#
loop_
_entity_poly.entity_id
_entity_poly.type
_entity_poly.pdbx_seq_one_letter_code
_entity_poly.pdbx_strand_id
1 'polypeptide(L)'
;MRRAFGSTYPGHDANGVTGFQDQIPGALEWQQMANGALFSLAYATNEIPVQLSNDKDLGIYKSNLEDPPGITIPGGTVLRMVDMKPGSISPMHRTISLDYGVFLKGEVELILDSGETRLLKRGDIAKAKPLEINGNALEEDYGGGIDDVKPSK
;
A
#
# COMPACT_ATOMS: atom_id res chain seq x y z
N MET A 1 12.83 -21.20 -5.69
CA MET A 1 12.90 -20.36 -4.47
C MET A 1 12.44 -18.97 -4.85
N ARG A 2 11.34 -18.45 -4.25
CA ARG A 2 10.93 -17.05 -4.46
C ARG A 2 11.95 -16.18 -3.70
N ARG A 3 12.59 -15.21 -4.35
CA ARG A 3 13.36 -14.21 -3.62
C ARG A 3 12.36 -13.43 -2.77
N ALA A 4 12.56 -13.39 -1.46
CA ALA A 4 11.76 -12.53 -0.59
C ALA A 4 11.94 -11.08 -1.06
N PHE A 5 10.83 -10.34 -1.20
CA PHE A 5 10.92 -8.89 -1.38
C PHE A 5 11.53 -8.30 -0.11
N GLY A 6 12.44 -7.36 -0.28
CA GLY A 6 13.07 -6.66 0.83
C GLY A 6 13.08 -5.15 0.59
N SER A 7 13.10 -4.41 1.67
CA SER A 7 13.28 -2.97 1.73
C SER A 7 14.74 -2.64 2.10
N THR A 8 15.19 -1.46 1.70
CA THR A 8 16.48 -0.91 2.09
C THR A 8 16.27 0.57 2.30
N TYR A 9 16.79 1.10 3.40
CA TYR A 9 16.56 2.49 3.78
C TYR A 9 17.89 3.25 3.79
N PRO A 10 18.18 4.07 2.77
CA PRO A 10 19.32 4.97 2.80
C PRO A 10 19.04 6.16 3.72
N GLY A 11 20.06 6.65 4.42
CA GLY A 11 20.00 7.83 5.27
C GLY A 11 21.35 8.54 5.34
N HIS A 12 21.50 9.43 6.32
CA HIS A 12 22.75 10.14 6.58
C HIS A 12 23.13 10.03 8.06
N ASP A 13 24.43 10.02 8.36
CA ASP A 13 24.94 10.16 9.73
C ASP A 13 24.95 11.64 10.17
N ALA A 14 25.41 11.89 11.41
CA ALA A 14 25.51 13.25 11.96
C ALA A 14 26.46 14.19 11.19
N ASN A 15 27.34 13.64 10.34
CA ASN A 15 28.26 14.40 9.49
C ASN A 15 27.72 14.58 8.07
N GLY A 16 26.51 14.09 7.77
CA GLY A 16 25.92 14.12 6.43
C GLY A 16 26.51 13.08 5.47
N VAL A 17 27.20 12.05 5.97
CA VAL A 17 27.70 10.95 5.14
C VAL A 17 26.58 9.95 4.92
N THR A 18 26.38 9.53 3.66
CA THR A 18 25.34 8.57 3.29
C THR A 18 25.67 7.16 3.78
N GLY A 19 24.64 6.45 4.23
CA GLY A 19 24.73 5.06 4.67
C GLY A 19 23.38 4.37 4.65
N PHE A 20 23.37 3.07 4.93
CA PHE A 20 22.13 2.31 5.14
C PHE A 20 21.73 2.36 6.60
N GLN A 21 20.43 2.52 6.86
CA GLN A 21 19.84 2.39 8.19
C GLN A 21 19.36 0.95 8.39
N ASP A 22 19.82 0.34 9.47
CA ASP A 22 19.49 -1.06 9.83
C ASP A 22 18.49 -1.15 11.00
N GLN A 23 17.79 -0.04 11.31
CA GLN A 23 16.86 0.04 12.44
C GLN A 23 15.58 -0.78 12.25
N ILE A 24 15.26 -1.13 11.00
CA ILE A 24 14.11 -1.96 10.62
C ILE A 24 14.66 -3.06 9.72
N PRO A 25 14.36 -4.34 10.00
CA PRO A 25 14.80 -5.43 9.13
C PRO A 25 14.35 -5.20 7.69
N GLY A 26 15.27 -5.38 6.74
CA GLY A 26 14.94 -5.25 5.32
C GLY A 26 14.01 -6.36 4.80
N ALA A 27 13.79 -7.44 5.56
CA ALA A 27 12.83 -8.47 5.18
C ALA A 27 11.40 -7.98 5.45
N LEU A 28 10.53 -8.11 4.46
CA LEU A 28 9.12 -7.75 4.60
C LEU A 28 8.35 -8.83 5.38
N GLU A 29 7.58 -8.39 6.39
CA GLU A 29 6.62 -9.20 7.15
C GLU A 29 5.35 -9.42 6.33
N TRP A 30 4.91 -10.67 6.18
CA TRP A 30 3.73 -11.03 5.36
C TRP A 30 2.58 -11.53 6.21
N GLN A 31 1.39 -11.01 5.92
CA GLN A 31 0.13 -11.42 6.53
C GLN A 31 -0.77 -12.06 5.49
N GLN A 32 -1.41 -13.18 5.84
CA GLN A 32 -2.37 -13.83 4.96
C GLN A 32 -3.80 -13.36 5.29
N MET A 33 -4.49 -12.86 4.28
CA MET A 33 -5.89 -12.42 4.37
C MET A 33 -6.86 -13.60 4.27
N ALA A 34 -8.11 -13.37 4.67
CA ALA A 34 -9.18 -14.38 4.60
C ALA A 34 -9.38 -14.97 3.19
N ASN A 35 -9.27 -14.15 2.14
CA ASN A 35 -9.33 -14.60 0.74
C ASN A 35 -8.06 -15.31 0.25
N GLY A 36 -7.06 -15.48 1.12
CA GLY A 36 -5.81 -16.15 0.85
C GLY A 36 -4.75 -15.31 0.15
N ALA A 37 -5.01 -14.04 -0.17
CA ALA A 37 -3.99 -13.11 -0.63
C ALA A 37 -2.98 -12.83 0.50
N LEU A 38 -1.73 -12.53 0.13
CA LEU A 38 -0.70 -12.13 1.09
C LEU A 38 -0.47 -10.62 0.96
N PHE A 39 -0.42 -9.93 2.09
CA PHE A 39 -0.16 -8.51 2.19
C PHE A 39 1.09 -8.26 3.00
N SER A 40 1.83 -7.22 2.66
CA SER A 40 2.96 -6.74 3.45
C SER A 40 3.03 -5.22 3.41
N LEU A 41 3.20 -4.59 4.59
CA LEU A 41 3.45 -3.17 4.70
C LEU A 41 4.94 -2.88 4.48
N ALA A 42 5.26 -2.24 3.36
CA ALA A 42 6.64 -1.92 3.00
C ALA A 42 7.07 -0.52 3.43
N TYR A 43 6.15 0.44 3.52
CA TYR A 43 6.40 1.76 4.12
C TYR A 43 5.10 2.49 4.45
N ALA A 44 5.13 3.37 5.45
CA ALA A 44 3.99 4.23 5.80
C ALA A 44 4.45 5.58 6.36
N THR A 45 3.72 6.63 6.00
CA THR A 45 3.88 7.99 6.55
C THR A 45 2.49 8.53 6.89
N ASN A 46 2.41 9.57 7.72
CA ASN A 46 1.14 10.14 8.20
C ASN A 46 1.01 11.66 7.99
N GLU A 47 1.95 12.27 7.27
CA GLU A 47 1.95 13.71 6.99
C GLU A 47 2.54 14.02 5.61
N ILE A 48 2.10 15.13 5.02
CA ILE A 48 2.63 15.69 3.78
C ILE A 48 2.87 17.19 4.01
N PRO A 49 4.09 17.71 3.78
CA PRO A 49 5.31 16.96 3.41
C PRO A 49 5.81 16.06 4.56
N VAL A 50 6.37 14.90 4.22
CA VAL A 50 6.90 13.93 5.19
C VAL A 50 8.16 14.49 5.86
N GLN A 51 8.25 14.40 7.19
CA GLN A 51 9.48 14.72 7.94
C GLN A 51 10.44 13.52 7.97
N LEU A 52 11.48 13.58 7.15
CA LEU A 52 12.52 12.54 7.04
C LEU A 52 13.76 12.80 7.93
N SER A 53 13.65 13.77 8.86
CA SER A 53 14.74 14.12 9.77
C SER A 53 14.57 13.44 11.11
N ASN A 54 15.70 13.10 11.75
CA ASN A 54 15.74 12.46 13.07
C ASN A 54 14.89 11.17 13.14
N ASP A 55 14.80 10.44 12.02
CA ASP A 55 14.07 9.18 11.91
C ASP A 55 12.59 9.27 12.31
N LYS A 56 11.97 10.45 12.21
CA LYS A 56 10.56 10.66 12.60
C LYS A 56 9.63 9.76 11.79
N ASP A 57 9.86 9.66 10.49
CA ASP A 57 9.14 8.75 9.59
C ASP A 57 9.37 7.28 9.93
N LEU A 58 10.58 6.88 10.31
CA LEU A 58 10.86 5.51 10.77
C LEU A 58 10.10 5.19 12.07
N GLY A 59 9.94 6.15 12.98
CA GLY A 59 9.10 6.01 14.18
C GLY A 59 7.64 5.72 13.83
N ILE A 60 7.08 6.48 12.87
CA ILE A 60 5.74 6.24 12.33
C ILE A 60 5.65 4.86 11.67
N TYR A 61 6.62 4.50 10.83
CA TYR A 61 6.61 3.21 10.15
C TYR A 61 6.69 2.03 11.14
N LYS A 62 7.55 2.10 12.16
CA LYS A 62 7.62 1.09 13.24
C LYS A 62 6.27 0.93 13.95
N SER A 63 5.62 2.04 14.31
CA SER A 63 4.28 1.99 14.91
C SER A 63 3.27 1.28 14.00
N ASN A 64 3.34 1.50 12.69
CA ASN A 64 2.43 0.87 11.71
C ASN A 64 2.76 -0.60 11.43
N LEU A 65 3.96 -1.08 11.78
CA LEU A 65 4.28 -2.51 11.73
C LEU A 65 3.68 -3.26 12.93
N GLU A 66 3.60 -2.60 14.09
CA GLU A 66 2.99 -3.16 15.31
C GLU A 66 1.46 -3.11 15.28
N ASP A 67 0.88 -1.96 14.92
CA ASP A 67 -0.57 -1.80 14.68
C ASP A 67 -0.81 -1.37 13.22
N PRO A 68 -1.10 -2.32 12.32
CA PRO A 68 -1.29 -2.04 10.91
C PRO A 68 -2.37 -0.98 10.64
N PRO A 69 -2.08 -0.01 9.75
CA PRO A 69 -3.05 1.00 9.36
C PRO A 69 -4.16 0.39 8.50
N GLY A 70 -5.29 1.11 8.42
CA GLY A 70 -6.34 0.86 7.43
C GLY A 70 -5.84 0.99 5.99
N ILE A 71 -6.74 0.88 4.99
CA ILE A 71 -6.31 0.89 3.57
C ILE A 71 -5.59 2.19 3.23
N THR A 72 -6.02 3.33 3.78
CA THR A 72 -5.33 4.61 3.64
C THR A 72 -4.89 5.17 4.99
N ILE A 73 -3.93 6.08 4.97
CA ILE A 73 -3.58 6.93 6.11
C ILE A 73 -3.91 8.38 5.71
N PRO A 74 -4.87 9.04 6.38
CA PRO A 74 -5.19 10.44 6.10
C PRO A 74 -3.96 11.34 6.19
N GLY A 75 -3.73 12.13 5.14
CA GLY A 75 -2.59 13.05 5.07
C GLY A 75 -1.22 12.37 4.91
N GLY A 76 -1.18 11.04 4.72
CA GLY A 76 0.04 10.25 4.64
C GLY A 76 0.18 9.48 3.33
N THR A 77 1.08 8.51 3.34
CA THR A 77 1.31 7.58 2.22
C THR A 77 1.41 6.16 2.74
N VAL A 78 0.99 5.19 1.92
CA VAL A 78 1.12 3.78 2.24
C VAL A 78 1.69 3.03 1.04
N LEU A 79 2.76 2.28 1.27
CA LEU A 79 3.34 1.35 0.31
C LEU A 79 3.11 -0.08 0.79
N ARG A 80 2.43 -0.88 -0.03
CA ARG A 80 2.16 -2.29 0.25
C ARG A 80 2.61 -3.18 -0.87
N MET A 81 2.99 -4.41 -0.49
CA MET A 81 3.03 -5.53 -1.41
C MET A 81 1.82 -6.43 -1.26
N VAL A 82 1.30 -6.87 -2.40
CA VAL A 82 0.12 -7.74 -2.49
C VAL A 82 0.45 -8.91 -3.42
N ASP A 83 0.31 -10.13 -2.91
CA ASP A 83 0.40 -11.37 -3.69
C ASP A 83 -0.98 -12.02 -3.74
N MET A 84 -1.61 -11.94 -4.92
CA MET A 84 -2.92 -12.51 -5.17
C MET A 84 -2.78 -13.97 -5.63
N LYS A 85 -3.56 -14.88 -5.02
CA LYS A 85 -3.62 -16.26 -5.49
C LYS A 85 -4.31 -16.34 -6.86
N PRO A 86 -3.94 -17.28 -7.73
CA PRO A 86 -4.68 -17.53 -8.97
C PRO A 86 -6.18 -17.75 -8.68
N GLY A 87 -7.04 -17.06 -9.44
CA GLY A 87 -8.49 -17.13 -9.28
C GLY A 87 -9.06 -16.39 -8.06
N SER A 88 -8.22 -15.73 -7.25
CA SER A 88 -8.71 -14.87 -6.17
C SER A 88 -9.22 -13.54 -6.72
N ILE A 89 -10.27 -13.01 -6.07
CA ILE A 89 -10.87 -11.72 -6.38
C ILE A 89 -10.76 -10.86 -5.12
N SER A 90 -10.22 -9.65 -5.26
CA SER A 90 -10.28 -8.65 -4.19
C SER A 90 -11.70 -8.09 -4.09
N PRO A 91 -12.20 -7.77 -2.90
CA PRO A 91 -13.50 -7.11 -2.80
C PRO A 91 -13.45 -5.74 -3.49
N MET A 92 -14.57 -5.35 -4.10
CA MET A 92 -14.72 -4.04 -4.72
C MET A 92 -14.75 -2.96 -3.65
N HIS A 93 -13.97 -1.90 -3.85
CA HIS A 93 -13.92 -0.75 -2.94
C HIS A 93 -13.44 0.51 -3.65
N ARG A 94 -13.68 1.65 -3.01
CA ARG A 94 -13.23 2.99 -3.34
C ARG A 94 -12.61 3.62 -2.10
N THR A 95 -11.36 4.03 -2.25
CA THR A 95 -10.63 4.85 -1.29
C THR A 95 -10.63 6.30 -1.72
N ILE A 96 -10.47 7.23 -0.78
CA ILE A 96 -10.15 8.63 -1.09
C ILE A 96 -8.63 8.78 -1.02
N SER A 97 -7.96 8.13 -1.98
CA SER A 97 -6.50 8.14 -2.15
C SER A 97 -6.11 8.18 -3.62
N LEU A 98 -4.86 8.55 -3.86
CA LEU A 98 -4.20 8.34 -5.15
C LEU A 98 -3.35 7.08 -5.04
N ASP A 99 -3.72 6.04 -5.80
CA ASP A 99 -3.01 4.76 -5.77
C ASP A 99 -2.22 4.54 -7.05
N TYR A 100 -1.00 4.05 -6.90
CA TYR A 100 -0.14 3.60 -7.98
C TYR A 100 0.09 2.09 -7.86
N GLY A 101 -0.68 1.30 -8.63
CA GLY A 101 -0.53 -0.14 -8.68
C GLY A 101 0.49 -0.55 -9.73
N VAL A 102 1.65 -1.07 -9.30
CA VAL A 102 2.71 -1.55 -10.21
C VAL A 102 2.73 -3.08 -10.22
N PHE A 103 2.53 -3.67 -11.40
CA PHE A 103 2.39 -5.11 -11.55
C PHE A 103 3.76 -5.77 -11.74
N LEU A 104 4.24 -6.45 -10.70
CA LEU A 104 5.62 -6.96 -10.66
C LEU A 104 5.78 -8.35 -11.29
N LYS A 105 4.76 -9.21 -11.17
CA LYS A 105 4.80 -10.60 -11.64
C LYS A 105 3.39 -11.16 -11.83
N GLY A 106 3.23 -12.01 -12.85
CA GLY A 106 1.94 -12.60 -13.18
C GLY A 106 1.09 -11.65 -14.01
N GLU A 107 -0.20 -11.96 -14.07
CA GLU A 107 -1.23 -11.16 -14.73
C GLU A 107 -2.43 -11.05 -13.79
N VAL A 108 -3.09 -9.90 -13.81
CA VAL A 108 -4.28 -9.60 -12.98
C VAL A 108 -5.31 -8.93 -13.87
N GLU A 109 -6.58 -9.30 -13.72
CA GLU A 109 -7.67 -8.58 -14.36
C GLU A 109 -8.15 -7.45 -13.42
N LEU A 110 -8.07 -6.21 -13.87
CA LEU A 110 -8.66 -5.06 -13.20
C LEU A 110 -10.11 -4.93 -13.64
N ILE A 111 -11.04 -5.00 -12.68
CA ILE A 111 -12.48 -4.97 -12.88
C ILE A 111 -13.02 -3.66 -12.29
N LEU A 112 -13.83 -2.94 -13.07
CA LEU A 112 -14.54 -1.73 -12.62
C LEU A 112 -16.00 -2.05 -12.27
N ASP A 113 -16.64 -1.17 -11.51
CA ASP A 113 -18.06 -1.26 -11.15
C ASP A 113 -18.99 -1.22 -12.37
N SER A 114 -18.55 -0.59 -13.47
CA SER A 114 -19.20 -0.62 -14.78
C SER A 114 -19.24 -2.01 -15.44
N GLY A 115 -18.47 -2.97 -14.90
CA GLY A 115 -18.23 -4.29 -15.50
C GLY A 115 -17.14 -4.30 -16.58
N GLU A 116 -16.55 -3.13 -16.91
CA GLU A 116 -15.37 -3.10 -17.78
C GLU A 116 -14.18 -3.77 -17.11
N THR A 117 -13.43 -4.54 -17.90
CA THR A 117 -12.22 -5.21 -17.42
C THR A 117 -11.02 -4.89 -18.30
N ARG A 118 -9.82 -4.92 -17.69
CA ARG A 118 -8.56 -4.91 -18.41
C ARG A 118 -7.56 -5.87 -17.78
N LEU A 119 -6.94 -6.69 -18.62
CA LEU A 119 -5.82 -7.54 -18.22
C LEU A 119 -4.55 -6.69 -18.07
N LEU A 120 -3.98 -6.69 -16.88
CA LEU A 120 -2.73 -6.03 -16.52
C LEU A 120 -1.63 -7.08 -16.38
N LYS A 121 -0.48 -6.78 -16.97
CA LYS A 121 0.68 -7.67 -17.07
C LYS A 121 1.87 -7.08 -16.34
N ARG A 122 2.91 -7.89 -16.19
CA ARG A 122 4.19 -7.44 -15.63
C ARG A 122 4.68 -6.16 -16.32
N GLY A 123 4.93 -5.13 -15.52
CA GLY A 123 5.41 -3.82 -15.98
C GLY A 123 4.30 -2.79 -16.16
N ASP A 124 3.03 -3.19 -16.15
CA ASP A 124 1.91 -2.26 -16.22
C ASP A 124 1.77 -1.46 -14.92
N ILE A 125 1.18 -0.26 -15.06
CA ILE A 125 0.92 0.66 -13.95
C ILE A 125 -0.55 1.11 -14.02
N ALA A 126 -1.32 0.74 -12.99
CA ALA A 126 -2.66 1.27 -12.77
C ALA A 126 -2.61 2.50 -11.86
N LYS A 127 -3.49 3.46 -12.12
CA LYS A 127 -3.62 4.71 -11.35
C LYS A 127 -5.08 4.89 -10.97
N ALA A 128 -5.39 4.83 -9.68
CA ALA A 128 -6.72 5.14 -9.17
C ALA A 128 -6.74 6.56 -8.61
N LYS A 129 -7.79 7.32 -8.90
CA LYS A 129 -7.99 8.68 -8.38
C LYS A 129 -9.36 8.76 -7.71
N PRO A 130 -9.50 9.52 -6.62
CA PRO A 130 -10.82 9.89 -6.13
C PRO A 130 -11.48 10.75 -7.20
N LEU A 131 -12.73 10.43 -7.53
CA LEU A 131 -13.50 11.18 -8.52
C LEU A 131 -14.43 12.15 -7.80
N GLU A 132 -14.51 13.38 -8.31
CA GLU A 132 -15.62 14.29 -8.05
C GLU A 132 -16.66 14.11 -9.15
N ILE A 133 -17.94 14.12 -8.80
CA ILE A 133 -19.05 14.09 -9.75
C ILE A 133 -19.87 15.35 -9.56
N ASN A 134 -19.98 16.16 -10.62
CA ASN A 134 -20.77 17.40 -10.62
C ASN A 134 -20.41 18.36 -9.47
N GLY A 135 -19.13 18.42 -9.07
CA GLY A 135 -18.65 19.25 -7.96
C GLY A 135 -18.86 18.65 -6.57
N ASN A 136 -19.37 17.43 -6.47
CA ASN A 136 -19.45 16.70 -5.22
C ASN A 136 -18.34 15.64 -5.16
N ALA A 137 -17.51 15.71 -4.13
CA ALA A 137 -16.55 14.66 -3.85
C ALA A 137 -17.28 13.35 -3.52
N LEU A 138 -16.81 12.24 -4.10
CA LEU A 138 -17.24 10.92 -3.66
C LEU A 138 -16.65 10.60 -2.27
N GLU A 139 -17.35 9.77 -1.51
CA GLU A 139 -16.88 9.27 -0.22
C GLU A 139 -16.21 7.90 -0.37
N GLU A 140 -15.49 7.45 0.67
CA GLU A 140 -15.02 6.07 0.73
C GLU A 140 -16.19 5.10 0.64
N ASP A 141 -15.97 3.95 -0.01
CA ASP A 141 -16.94 2.88 -0.13
C ASP A 141 -16.20 1.55 -0.10
N TYR A 142 -16.31 0.80 0.98
CA TYR A 142 -15.60 -0.48 1.12
C TYR A 142 -16.45 -1.68 0.73
N GLY A 143 -17.64 -1.47 0.14
CA GLY A 143 -18.54 -2.53 -0.28
C GLY A 143 -18.86 -3.51 0.88
N GLY A 144 -18.98 -4.80 0.55
CA GLY A 144 -19.08 -5.89 1.53
C GLY A 144 -17.92 -6.88 1.35
N GLY A 145 -17.46 -7.50 2.44
CA GLY A 145 -16.33 -8.46 2.42
C GLY A 145 -14.97 -7.83 2.71
N ILE A 146 -14.95 -6.58 3.18
CA ILE A 146 -13.79 -5.85 3.74
C ILE A 146 -14.00 -5.63 5.24
N ASP A 147 -14.91 -6.36 5.88
CA ASP A 147 -15.35 -6.15 7.26
C ASP A 147 -14.20 -6.22 8.30
N ASP A 148 -13.12 -6.94 7.96
CA ASP A 148 -11.91 -7.07 8.79
C ASP A 148 -10.91 -5.91 8.62
N VAL A 149 -11.18 -4.95 7.74
CA VAL A 149 -10.27 -3.85 7.43
C VAL A 149 -10.75 -2.57 8.10
N LYS A 150 -9.87 -1.96 8.89
CA LYS A 150 -10.12 -0.66 9.51
C LYS A 150 -10.37 0.39 8.41
N PRO A 151 -11.52 1.10 8.42
CA PRO A 151 -11.73 2.27 7.58
C PRO A 151 -10.63 3.32 7.80
N SER A 152 -10.48 4.26 6.87
CA SER A 152 -9.47 5.32 7.00
C SER A 152 -9.78 6.36 8.09
N LYS A 153 -10.89 6.21 8.81
CA LYS A 153 -11.37 7.12 9.88
C LYS A 153 -11.30 6.46 11.25
#